data_AF-A0A7S0XCK8-F1
#
_entry.id   AF-A0A7S0XCK8-F1
#
_cell.length_a   1.000
_cell.length_b   1.000
_cell.length_c   1.000
_cell.angle_alpha   90.00
_cell.angle_beta   90.00
_cell.angle_gamma   90.00
#
_symmetry.space_group_name_H-M   'P 1'
#
loop_
_entity.id
_entity.type
_entity.pdbx_description
1 polymer ?
#
loop_
_entity_poly.entity_id
_entity_poly.type
_entity_poly.pdbx_seq_one_letter_code
_entity_poly.pdbx_strand_id
1 'polypeptide(L)'
;PDRPIKRGNNSNADDDEIESLRMLISKTNLPEHVLKVIEKEINRLQKMSTTFPEYTVAKTYIETLLDIPWLESTSTSDLSISKVKETLELEHYGLLDIKNRIYEYVALMILRNRLDNKSKALPTILCFSGPPG
;
A
#
# COMPACT_ATOMS: atom_id res chain seq x y z
N PRO A 1 31.24 20.60 -44.59
CA PRO A 1 31.78 20.52 -43.22
C PRO A 1 30.63 20.28 -42.23
N ASP A 2 30.24 19.01 -42.10
CA ASP A 2 29.20 18.58 -41.17
C ASP A 2 29.78 18.54 -39.76
N ARG A 3 29.21 19.34 -38.85
CA ARG A 3 29.51 19.21 -37.42
C ARG A 3 28.83 17.95 -36.90
N PRO A 4 29.55 17.06 -36.19
CA PRO A 4 28.92 15.94 -35.52
C PRO A 4 28.02 16.48 -34.40
N ILE A 5 26.77 16.02 -34.41
CA ILE A 5 25.80 16.25 -33.34
C ILE A 5 26.39 15.63 -32.07
N LYS A 6 26.80 16.47 -31.11
CA LYS A 6 27.20 16.02 -29.78
C LYS A 6 25.98 15.30 -29.16
N ARG A 7 26.07 13.96 -29.05
CA ARG A 7 25.24 13.19 -28.12
C ARG A 7 25.45 13.80 -26.73
N GLY A 8 24.42 14.45 -26.20
CA GLY A 8 24.46 15.10 -24.91
C GLY A 8 24.74 14.09 -23.78
N ASN A 9 25.51 14.55 -22.80
CA ASN A 9 25.78 13.89 -21.52
C ASN A 9 24.47 13.67 -20.73
N ASN A 10 23.70 12.62 -21.03
CA ASN A 10 22.53 12.23 -20.24
C ASN A 10 22.79 11.04 -19.30
N SER A 11 23.96 10.40 -19.40
CA SER A 11 24.30 9.19 -18.61
C SER A 11 24.29 9.43 -17.10
N ASN A 12 24.73 10.61 -16.64
CA ASN A 12 24.85 10.86 -15.21
C ASN A 12 23.49 11.03 -14.52
N ALA A 13 22.52 11.66 -15.20
CA ALA A 13 21.18 11.87 -14.63
C ALA A 13 20.39 10.55 -14.55
N ASP A 14 20.55 9.70 -15.56
CA ASP A 14 19.90 8.39 -15.62
C ASP A 14 20.48 7.45 -14.52
N ASP A 15 21.81 7.50 -14.29
CA ASP A 15 22.47 6.74 -13.22
C ASP A 15 22.10 7.22 -11.81
N ASP A 16 22.02 8.55 -11.59
CA ASP A 16 21.61 9.13 -10.30
C ASP A 16 20.18 8.73 -9.92
N GLU A 17 19.28 8.67 -10.90
CA GLU A 17 17.88 8.28 -10.70
C GLU A 17 17.75 6.80 -10.29
N ILE A 18 18.52 5.93 -10.94
CA ILE A 18 18.53 4.49 -10.62
C ILE A 18 19.12 4.25 -9.23
N GLU A 19 20.16 4.99 -8.85
CA GLU A 19 20.73 4.92 -7.50
C GLU A 19 19.71 5.36 -6.44
N SER A 20 18.89 6.37 -6.73
CA SER A 20 17.80 6.80 -5.85
C SER A 20 16.76 5.70 -5.61
N LEU A 21 16.40 4.94 -6.65
CA LEU A 21 15.48 3.79 -6.54
C LEU A 21 16.10 2.65 -5.73
N ARG A 22 17.40 2.38 -5.91
CA ARG A 22 18.13 1.39 -5.10
C ARG A 22 18.18 1.77 -3.63
N MET A 23 18.41 3.05 -3.32
CA MET A 23 18.33 3.56 -1.96
C MET A 23 16.93 3.38 -1.36
N LEU A 24 15.86 3.64 -2.12
CA LEU A 24 14.49 3.39 -1.64
C LEU A 24 14.26 1.91 -1.29
N ILE A 25 14.66 0.99 -2.19
CA ILE A 25 14.53 -0.46 -1.97
C ILE A 25 15.19 -0.88 -0.66
N SER A 26 16.41 -0.38 -0.40
CA SER A 26 17.13 -0.71 0.84
C SER A 26 16.46 -0.19 2.12
N LYS A 27 15.64 0.88 2.01
CA LYS A 27 14.90 1.46 3.14
C LYS A 27 13.56 0.78 3.37
N THR A 28 12.93 0.27 2.30
CA THR A 28 11.62 -0.39 2.37
C THR A 28 11.75 -1.86 2.73
N ASN A 29 10.94 -2.33 3.67
CA ASN A 29 10.91 -3.74 4.02
C ASN A 29 10.02 -4.50 3.02
N LEU A 30 10.64 -5.27 2.13
CA LEU A 30 9.95 -5.93 1.00
C LEU A 30 9.95 -7.45 1.17
N PRO A 31 8.86 -8.15 0.81
CA PRO A 31 8.85 -9.59 0.68
C PRO A 31 9.81 -10.05 -0.44
N GLU A 32 10.44 -11.21 -0.27
CA GLU A 32 11.45 -11.72 -1.21
C GLU A 32 10.94 -11.82 -2.66
N HIS A 33 9.68 -12.22 -2.85
CA HIS A 33 9.09 -12.34 -4.18
C HIS A 33 8.94 -10.99 -4.89
N VAL A 34 8.64 -9.92 -4.13
CA VAL A 34 8.49 -8.55 -4.67
C VAL A 34 9.87 -7.99 -5.01
N LEU A 35 10.84 -8.18 -4.12
CA LEU A 35 12.22 -7.73 -4.32
C LEU A 35 12.81 -8.29 -5.63
N LYS A 36 12.64 -9.59 -5.89
CA LYS A 36 13.07 -10.23 -7.15
C LYS A 36 12.46 -9.59 -8.40
N VAL A 37 11.18 -9.18 -8.33
CA VAL A 37 10.50 -8.51 -9.45
C VAL A 37 11.06 -7.11 -9.66
N ILE A 38 11.22 -6.34 -8.58
CA ILE A 38 11.77 -4.98 -8.63
C ILE A 38 13.20 -4.98 -9.18
N GLU A 39 14.07 -5.88 -8.71
CA GLU A 39 15.44 -6.00 -9.22
C GLU A 39 15.48 -6.31 -10.71
N LYS A 40 14.60 -7.20 -11.19
CA LYS A 40 14.49 -7.54 -12.61
C LYS A 40 14.07 -6.31 -13.43
N GLU A 41 13.10 -5.54 -12.94
CA GLU A 41 12.64 -4.33 -13.62
C GLU A 41 13.67 -3.20 -13.60
N ILE A 42 14.43 -3.01 -12.52
CA ILE A 42 15.54 -2.05 -12.49
C ILE A 42 16.62 -2.41 -13.51
N ASN A 43 16.99 -3.69 -13.60
CA ASN A 43 17.97 -4.15 -14.59
C ASN A 43 17.46 -3.96 -16.03
N ARG A 44 16.14 -3.97 -16.24
CA ARG A 44 15.51 -3.63 -17.53
C ARG A 44 15.55 -2.13 -17.78
N LEU A 45 15.20 -1.33 -16.78
CA LEU A 45 15.18 0.14 -16.81
C LEU A 45 16.57 0.70 -17.13
N GLN A 46 17.63 0.16 -16.53
CA GLN A 46 19.04 0.52 -16.81
C GLN A 46 19.46 0.35 -18.27
N LYS A 47 18.82 -0.56 -19.01
CA LYS A 47 19.13 -0.82 -20.42
C LYS A 47 18.26 -0.01 -21.37
N MET A 48 17.19 0.61 -20.86
CA MET A 48 16.27 1.43 -21.64
C MET A 48 16.77 2.86 -21.70
N SER A 49 16.63 3.49 -22.87
CA SER A 49 16.88 4.93 -22.99
C SER A 49 15.68 5.71 -22.44
N THR A 50 15.97 6.77 -21.68
CA THR A 50 14.99 7.71 -21.11
C THR A 50 14.14 8.44 -22.13
N THR A 51 14.50 8.41 -23.41
CA THR A 51 13.68 8.98 -24.50
C THR A 51 12.49 8.09 -24.88
N PHE A 52 12.51 6.80 -24.51
CA PHE A 52 11.40 5.90 -24.82
C PHE A 52 10.24 6.07 -23.83
N PRO A 53 8.98 6.05 -24.31
CA PRO A 53 7.81 6.15 -23.43
C PRO A 53 7.69 4.97 -22.46
N GLU A 54 8.26 3.81 -22.80
CA GLU A 54 8.30 2.64 -21.92
C GLU A 54 9.13 2.87 -20.64
N TYR A 55 10.11 3.78 -20.68
CA TYR A 55 10.93 4.11 -19.51
C TYR A 55 10.07 4.68 -18.38
N THR A 56 9.23 5.67 -18.70
CA THR A 56 8.33 6.30 -17.72
C THR A 56 7.35 5.29 -17.13
N VAL A 57 6.79 4.40 -17.96
CA VAL A 57 5.86 3.36 -17.48
C VAL A 57 6.54 2.38 -16.54
N ALA A 58 7.75 1.92 -16.89
CA ALA A 58 8.53 1.01 -16.05
C ALA A 58 8.93 1.65 -14.73
N LYS A 59 9.32 2.93 -14.75
CA LYS A 59 9.62 3.71 -13.56
C LYS A 59 8.41 3.82 -12.63
N THR A 60 7.26 4.28 -13.15
CA THR A 60 6.04 4.41 -12.35
C THR A 60 5.60 3.07 -11.77
N TYR A 61 5.77 1.97 -12.50
CA TYR A 61 5.52 0.64 -11.96
C TYR A 61 6.39 0.32 -10.73
N ILE A 62 7.70 0.56 -10.81
CA ILE A 62 8.62 0.35 -9.69
C ILE A 62 8.24 1.24 -8.50
N GLU A 63 7.95 2.52 -8.74
CA GLU A 63 7.52 3.46 -7.69
C GLU A 63 6.24 2.97 -7.00
N THR A 64 5.22 2.57 -7.76
CA THR A 64 3.96 2.04 -7.17
C THR A 64 4.18 0.78 -6.34
N LEU A 65 5.15 -0.07 -6.70
CA LEU A 65 5.47 -1.25 -5.90
C LEU A 65 6.16 -0.89 -4.58
N LEU A 66 6.98 0.16 -4.58
CA LEU A 66 7.68 0.64 -3.37
C LEU A 66 6.75 1.38 -2.42
N ASP A 67 5.70 2.02 -2.94
CA ASP A 67 4.71 2.76 -2.13
C ASP A 67 3.74 1.85 -1.36
N ILE A 68 3.69 0.56 -1.67
CA ILE A 68 2.79 -0.39 -1.00
C ILE A 68 3.40 -0.82 0.35
N PRO A 69 2.66 -0.71 1.48
CA PRO A 69 3.11 -1.14 2.80
C PRO A 69 3.04 -2.68 2.94
N TRP A 70 3.96 -3.40 2.29
CA TRP A 70 3.91 -4.86 2.18
C TRP A 70 3.98 -5.61 3.52
N LEU A 71 4.84 -5.14 4.42
CA LEU A 71 5.13 -5.80 5.70
C LEU A 71 4.67 -4.98 6.89
N GLU A 72 4.14 -3.79 6.65
CA GLU A 72 3.60 -2.92 7.70
C GLU A 72 2.11 -3.20 7.86
N SER A 73 1.72 -3.55 9.09
CA SER A 73 0.32 -3.69 9.47
C SER A 73 0.05 -2.85 10.69
N THR A 74 -1.04 -2.08 10.68
CA THR A 74 -1.50 -1.39 11.88
C THR A 74 -1.93 -2.42 12.92
N SER A 75 -1.39 -2.30 14.14
CA SER A 75 -1.80 -3.17 15.24
C SER A 75 -3.29 -2.98 15.54
N THR A 76 -4.04 -4.08 15.53
CA THR A 76 -5.43 -4.10 15.99
C THR A 76 -5.55 -4.42 17.49
N SER A 77 -4.42 -4.40 18.25
CA SER A 77 -4.38 -4.69 19.69
C SER A 77 -5.27 -3.78 20.52
N ASP A 78 -5.48 -2.55 20.05
CA ASP A 78 -6.15 -1.49 20.82
C ASP A 78 -7.66 -1.43 20.59
N LEU A 79 -8.20 -2.40 19.83
CA LEU A 79 -9.62 -2.49 19.53
C LEU A 79 -10.41 -2.80 20.81
N SER A 80 -11.04 -1.76 21.36
CA SER A 80 -11.85 -1.82 22.58
C SER A 80 -13.29 -1.44 22.30
N ILE A 81 -14.22 -2.25 22.78
CA ILE A 81 -15.66 -1.97 22.66
C ILE A 81 -16.04 -0.67 23.39
N SER A 82 -15.35 -0.33 24.48
CA SER A 82 -15.64 0.89 25.24
C SER A 82 -15.28 2.15 24.45
N LYS A 83 -14.13 2.14 23.76
CA LYS A 83 -13.71 3.25 22.87
C LYS A 83 -14.70 3.41 21.72
N VAL A 84 -15.10 2.30 21.10
CA VAL A 84 -16.07 2.32 19.99
C VAL A 84 -17.42 2.89 20.41
N LYS A 85 -17.91 2.54 21.61
CA LYS A 85 -19.13 3.12 22.18
C LYS A 85 -19.00 4.62 22.39
N GLU A 86 -17.94 5.06 23.05
CA GLU A 86 -17.69 6.48 23.33
C GLU A 86 -17.66 7.31 22.04
N THR A 87 -16.87 6.88 21.05
CA THR A 87 -16.78 7.58 19.75
C THR A 87 -18.11 7.60 19.01
N LEU A 88 -18.84 6.48 18.95
CA LEU A 88 -20.13 6.43 18.25
C LEU A 88 -21.22 7.26 18.92
N GLU A 89 -21.24 7.35 20.25
CA GLU A 89 -22.17 8.24 20.95
C GLU A 89 -21.81 9.72 20.78
N LEU A 90 -20.53 10.06 20.72
CA LEU A 90 -20.08 11.45 20.51
C LEU A 90 -20.33 11.95 19.09
N GLU A 91 -20.09 11.12 18.07
CA GLU A 91 -20.15 11.54 16.67
C GLU A 91 -21.53 11.36 16.03
N HIS A 92 -22.39 10.48 16.58
CA HIS A 92 -23.67 10.13 15.97
C HIS A 92 -24.81 10.17 17.00
N TYR A 93 -25.80 11.03 16.78
CA TYR A 93 -27.00 11.08 17.62
C TYR A 93 -28.02 9.99 17.23
N GLY A 94 -28.63 9.31 18.21
CA GLY A 94 -29.63 8.27 17.97
C GLY A 94 -29.04 6.97 17.44
N LEU A 95 -29.69 6.36 16.44
CA LEU A 95 -29.26 5.14 15.74
C LEU A 95 -29.03 3.93 16.67
N LEU A 96 -29.82 3.78 17.73
CA LEU A 96 -29.64 2.73 18.75
C LEU A 96 -29.51 1.33 18.15
N ASP A 97 -30.41 0.96 17.23
CA ASP A 97 -30.40 -0.36 16.61
C ASP A 97 -29.16 -0.61 15.75
N ILE A 98 -28.70 0.42 15.03
CA ILE A 98 -27.53 0.33 14.15
C ILE A 98 -26.24 0.31 14.98
N LYS A 99 -26.15 1.16 16.01
CA LYS A 99 -25.02 1.16 16.96
C LYS A 99 -24.88 -0.18 17.66
N ASN A 100 -25.98 -0.76 18.14
CA ASN A 100 -25.99 -2.09 18.72
C ASN A 100 -25.44 -3.14 17.74
N ARG A 101 -25.81 -3.08 16.47
CA ARG A 101 -25.30 -3.99 15.44
C ARG A 101 -23.80 -3.82 15.18
N ILE A 102 -23.31 -2.57 15.20
CA ILE A 102 -21.87 -2.29 15.08
C ILE A 102 -21.11 -2.84 16.30
N TYR A 103 -21.64 -2.68 17.51
CA TYR A 103 -21.05 -3.21 18.73
C TYR A 103 -20.92 -4.74 18.68
N GLU A 104 -21.97 -5.44 18.23
CA GLU A 104 -21.94 -6.89 18.02
C GLU A 104 -20.87 -7.30 17.01
N TYR A 105 -20.80 -6.60 15.87
CA TYR A 105 -19.81 -6.88 14.83
C TYR A 105 -18.37 -6.70 15.34
N VAL A 106 -18.09 -5.61 16.05
CA VAL A 106 -16.77 -5.35 16.65
C VAL A 106 -16.44 -6.39 17.71
N ALA A 107 -17.40 -6.78 18.56
CA ALA A 107 -17.21 -7.83 19.56
C ALA A 107 -16.84 -9.18 18.92
N LEU A 108 -17.50 -9.53 17.81
CA LEU A 108 -17.15 -10.71 17.02
C LEU A 108 -15.72 -10.62 16.44
N MET A 109 -15.30 -9.45 15.93
CA MET A 109 -13.93 -9.25 15.43
C MET A 109 -12.88 -9.38 16.54
N ILE A 110 -13.12 -8.78 17.71
CA ILE A 110 -12.23 -8.92 18.87
C ILE A 110 -12.11 -10.39 19.28
N LEU A 111 -13.23 -11.11 19.34
CA LEU A 111 -13.25 -12.53 19.69
C LEU A 111 -12.45 -13.37 18.69
N ARG A 112 -12.63 -13.13 17.38
CA ARG A 112 -11.88 -13.85 16.34
C ARG A 112 -10.38 -13.58 16.43
N ASN A 113 -9.98 -12.34 16.66
CA ASN A 113 -8.57 -11.97 16.84
C ASN A 113 -7.93 -12.65 18.06
N ARG A 114 -8.69 -12.84 19.15
CA ARG A 114 -8.19 -13.53 20.37
C ARG A 114 -8.05 -15.03 20.20
N LEU A 115 -8.92 -15.65 19.42
CA LEU A 115 -9.00 -17.11 19.36
C LEU A 115 -7.91 -17.74 18.48
N ASP A 116 -7.03 -16.96 17.84
CA ASP A 116 -6.06 -17.39 16.81
C ASP A 116 -6.67 -18.32 15.73
N ASN A 117 -8.00 -18.34 15.66
CA ASN A 117 -8.78 -19.19 14.80
C ASN A 117 -8.76 -18.54 13.42
N LYS A 118 -7.66 -18.77 12.70
CA LYS A 118 -7.54 -18.72 11.23
C LYS A 118 -8.48 -19.73 10.57
N SER A 119 -9.69 -19.90 11.10
CA SER A 119 -10.82 -20.46 10.38
C SER A 119 -10.84 -19.74 9.03
N LYS A 120 -10.55 -20.48 7.94
CA LYS A 120 -10.37 -20.02 6.56
C LYS A 120 -11.51 -19.14 6.02
N ALA A 121 -12.63 -19.10 6.74
CA ALA A 121 -13.73 -18.20 6.44
C ALA A 121 -13.31 -16.76 6.71
N LEU A 122 -13.32 -15.95 5.65
CA LEU A 122 -13.21 -14.49 5.78
C LEU A 122 -14.32 -13.97 6.70
N PRO A 123 -14.05 -12.92 7.49
CA PRO A 123 -15.11 -12.25 8.23
C PRO A 123 -16.17 -11.73 7.27
N THR A 124 -17.44 -11.80 7.67
CA THR A 124 -18.52 -11.19 6.90
C THR A 124 -18.28 -9.69 6.79
N ILE A 125 -18.27 -9.15 5.57
CA ILE A 125 -18.08 -7.72 5.35
C ILE A 125 -19.39 -6.99 5.72
N LEU A 126 -19.28 -5.98 6.59
CA LEU A 126 -20.41 -5.14 6.96
C LEU A 126 -20.73 -4.16 5.82
N CYS A 127 -21.98 -4.15 5.36
CA CYS A 127 -22.48 -3.21 4.37
C CYS A 127 -23.52 -2.29 5.03
N PHE A 128 -23.30 -0.99 4.96
CA PHE A 128 -24.28 0.02 5.37
C PHE A 128 -25.11 0.41 4.15
N SER A 129 -26.44 0.33 4.28
CA SER A 129 -27.37 0.68 3.21
C SER A 129 -28.41 1.69 3.71
N GLY A 130 -28.58 2.78 2.98
CA GLY A 130 -29.54 3.83 3.29
C GLY A 130 -29.63 4.86 2.15
N PRO A 131 -30.62 5.77 2.20
CA PRO A 131 -30.63 6.94 1.31
C PRO A 131 -29.36 7.80 1.55
N PRO A 132 -28.95 8.62 0.58
CA PRO A 132 -27.83 9.54 0.79
C PRO A 132 -28.21 10.60 1.83
N GLY A 133 -27.35 10.80 2.83
CA GLY A 133 -27.55 11.74 3.93
C GLY A 133 -27.93 11.02 5.22
#